data_AF-A0A3M2AT15-F1
#
_entry.id   AF-A0A3M2AT15-F1
#
_cell.length_a   1.000
_cell.length_b   1.000
_cell.length_c   1.000
_cell.angle_alpha   90.00
_cell.angle_beta   90.00
_cell.angle_gamma   90.00
#
_symmetry.space_group_name_H-M   'P 1'
#
loop_
_entity.id
_entity.type
_entity.pdbx_description
1 polymer ?
#
loop_
_entity_poly.entity_id
_entity_poly.type
_entity_poly.pdbx_seq_one_letter_code
_entity_poly.pdbx_strand_id
1 'polypeptide(L)'
;MIAALLLALPAASLPPQEPAPAAREAAPRQDQRRRAFPRLSLSARKKAGGWLHDIRSGKKEETAAAARDGLIGLGAGVVPEALRAWARTGGKRLPYLVAVLDRVLSDRDLDLAWREVDARTAAGARIYLVRRVADSAREDAVEFLAARLAEAEAGGREAYEAARGLALRGDERALDPLLAALTGDWRHDRDRIRADFAGIERGPLSVAAAARVRAAQGREARLASLRLFGLVGAEPQLGAVKPLLGDPDHMVKLAAINACRALAGEEPVDEASVMEIIRLSREWEGRIR
;
A
#
# COMPACT_ATOMS: atom_id res chain seq x y z
N MET A 1 29.91 52.81 -44.14
CA MET A 1 28.59 52.63 -44.77
C MET A 1 28.29 51.14 -44.84
N ILE A 2 27.55 50.61 -43.86
CA ILE A 2 27.22 49.18 -43.76
C ILE A 2 25.79 49.02 -44.25
N ALA A 3 25.62 48.29 -45.36
CA ALA A 3 24.35 47.98 -45.97
C ALA A 3 23.62 46.90 -45.13
N ALA A 4 22.42 47.23 -44.66
CA ALA A 4 21.54 46.31 -43.95
C ALA A 4 20.80 45.41 -44.95
N LEU A 5 21.06 44.11 -44.89
CA LEU A 5 20.36 43.08 -45.65
C LEU A 5 19.15 42.62 -44.83
N LEU A 6 17.94 43.03 -45.22
CA LEU A 6 16.67 42.54 -44.67
C LEU A 6 16.35 41.18 -45.29
N LEU A 7 16.53 40.11 -44.52
CA LEU A 7 16.07 38.77 -44.86
C LEU A 7 14.57 38.66 -44.55
N ALA A 8 13.76 38.55 -45.61
CA ALA A 8 12.34 38.22 -45.52
C ALA A 8 12.17 36.74 -45.17
N LEU A 9 11.53 36.45 -44.04
CA LEU A 9 11.11 35.10 -43.66
C LEU A 9 9.86 34.71 -44.46
N PRO A 10 9.79 33.51 -45.05
CA PRO A 10 8.57 33.01 -45.66
C PRO A 10 7.54 32.67 -44.58
N ALA A 11 6.32 33.18 -44.75
CA ALA A 11 5.17 32.80 -43.95
C ALA A 11 4.84 31.32 -44.20
N ALA A 12 5.18 30.46 -43.24
CA ALA A 12 4.74 29.07 -43.25
C ALA A 12 3.22 29.02 -43.07
N SER A 13 2.52 28.61 -44.12
CA SER A 13 1.10 28.27 -44.07
C SER A 13 0.91 27.11 -43.10
N LEU A 14 0.22 27.36 -41.98
CA LEU A 14 -0.20 26.31 -41.05
C LEU A 14 -1.12 25.33 -41.79
N PRO A 15 -0.90 24.00 -41.65
CA PRO A 15 -1.82 23.01 -42.21
C PRO A 15 -3.21 23.15 -41.56
N PRO A 16 -4.29 22.81 -42.28
CA PRO A 16 -5.64 22.84 -41.75
C PRO A 16 -5.72 21.97 -40.50
N GLN A 17 -6.08 22.59 -39.37
CA GLN A 17 -6.40 21.89 -38.12
C GLN A 17 -7.58 20.95 -38.39
N GLU A 18 -7.34 19.64 -38.35
CA GLU A 18 -8.42 18.67 -38.22
C GLU A 18 -9.23 19.02 -36.96
N PRO A 19 -10.57 19.09 -37.06
CA PRO A 19 -11.40 19.35 -35.90
C PRO A 19 -11.13 18.25 -34.87
N ALA A 20 -10.65 18.67 -33.70
CA ALA A 20 -10.44 17.80 -32.56
C ALA A 20 -11.70 16.92 -32.37
N PRO A 21 -11.55 15.59 -32.21
CA PRO A 21 -12.70 14.74 -31.95
C PRO A 21 -13.41 15.30 -30.73
N ALA A 22 -14.68 15.67 -30.90
CA ALA A 22 -15.53 16.19 -29.85
C ALA A 22 -15.32 15.33 -28.61
N ALA A 23 -14.83 15.96 -27.54
CA ALA A 23 -14.74 15.33 -26.23
C ALA A 23 -16.10 14.72 -25.97
N ARG A 24 -16.18 13.39 -25.98
CA ARG A 24 -17.34 12.68 -25.45
C ARG A 24 -17.39 13.08 -23.98
N GLU A 25 -18.21 14.07 -23.66
CA GLU A 25 -18.67 14.32 -22.30
C GLU A 25 -19.13 12.98 -21.76
N ALA A 26 -18.32 12.41 -20.87
CA ALA A 26 -18.69 11.21 -20.15
C ALA A 26 -19.96 11.57 -19.37
N ALA A 27 -21.08 11.00 -19.79
CA ALA A 27 -22.36 11.16 -19.13
C ALA A 27 -22.17 10.97 -17.61
N PRO A 28 -22.75 11.85 -16.77
CA PRO A 28 -22.47 11.86 -15.35
C PRO A 28 -22.88 10.53 -14.69
N ARG A 29 -22.04 10.08 -13.74
CA ARG A 29 -22.11 8.89 -12.87
C ARG A 29 -23.38 8.83 -11.97
N GLN A 30 -24.58 9.03 -12.49
CA GLN A 30 -25.81 9.05 -11.70
C GLN A 30 -26.23 7.65 -11.18
N ASP A 31 -25.78 6.56 -11.80
CA ASP A 31 -26.24 5.21 -11.46
C ASP A 31 -25.55 4.58 -10.23
N GLN A 32 -24.42 5.15 -9.79
CA GLN A 32 -23.72 4.66 -8.58
C GLN A 32 -24.42 5.04 -7.26
N ARG A 33 -25.32 6.05 -7.28
CA ARG A 33 -25.98 6.58 -6.07
C ARG A 33 -27.07 5.67 -5.49
N ARG A 34 -27.44 4.58 -6.16
CA ARG A 34 -28.50 3.65 -5.69
C ARG A 34 -28.03 2.20 -5.46
N ARG A 35 -26.75 1.91 -5.66
CA ARG A 35 -26.23 0.55 -5.42
C ARG A 35 -26.23 0.26 -3.92
N ALA A 36 -26.70 -0.93 -3.56
CA ALA A 36 -26.71 -1.46 -2.19
C ALA A 36 -26.47 -2.97 -2.24
N PHE A 37 -25.96 -3.55 -1.15
CA PHE A 37 -25.81 -4.99 -1.08
C PHE A 37 -27.17 -5.70 -1.20
N PRO A 38 -27.21 -6.90 -1.82
CA PRO A 38 -28.42 -7.71 -1.87
C PRO A 38 -28.98 -7.95 -0.47
N ARG A 39 -30.28 -7.67 -0.29
CA ARG A 39 -30.93 -7.92 0.99
C ARG A 39 -31.13 -9.42 1.18
N LEU A 40 -30.54 -9.96 2.24
CA LEU A 40 -30.81 -11.34 2.66
C LEU A 40 -32.28 -11.48 3.10
N SER A 41 -32.92 -12.57 2.68
CA SER A 41 -34.22 -12.97 3.21
C SER A 41 -34.12 -13.25 4.72
N LEU A 42 -35.24 -13.25 5.44
CA LEU A 42 -35.26 -13.52 6.88
C LEU A 42 -34.61 -14.87 7.22
N SER A 43 -34.90 -15.90 6.42
CA SER A 43 -34.31 -17.24 6.57
C SER A 43 -32.80 -17.21 6.31
N ALA A 44 -32.34 -16.55 5.24
CA ALA A 44 -30.93 -16.41 4.93
C ALA A 44 -30.17 -15.62 6.00
N ARG A 45 -30.76 -14.54 6.53
CA ARG A 45 -30.18 -13.77 7.63
C ARG A 45 -30.03 -14.60 8.91
N LYS A 46 -31.05 -15.40 9.25
CA LYS A 46 -30.98 -16.32 10.40
C LYS A 46 -29.84 -17.33 10.23
N LYS A 47 -29.70 -17.92 9.03
CA LYS A 47 -28.58 -18.83 8.71
C LYS A 47 -27.22 -18.13 8.81
N ALA A 48 -27.08 -16.94 8.22
CA ALA A 48 -25.86 -16.15 8.30
C ALA A 48 -25.47 -15.85 9.76
N GLY A 49 -26.43 -15.49 10.61
CA GLY A 49 -26.19 -15.28 12.05
C GLY A 49 -25.69 -16.55 12.76
N GLY A 50 -26.27 -17.71 12.44
CA GLY A 50 -25.80 -19.00 12.93
C GLY A 50 -24.37 -19.32 12.50
N TRP A 51 -24.05 -19.16 11.21
CA TRP A 51 -22.71 -19.41 10.71
C TRP A 51 -21.66 -18.43 11.24
N LEU A 52 -22.01 -17.16 11.42
CA LEU A 52 -21.11 -16.19 12.07
C LEU A 52 -20.86 -16.56 13.55
N HIS A 53 -21.87 -17.10 14.24
CA HIS A 53 -21.68 -17.69 15.57
C HIS A 53 -20.74 -18.90 15.51
N ASP A 54 -20.93 -19.81 14.56
CA ASP A 54 -20.11 -21.01 14.39
C ASP A 54 -18.65 -20.71 14.06
N ILE A 55 -18.37 -19.69 13.23
CA ILE A 55 -17.01 -19.21 12.99
C ILE A 55 -16.38 -18.72 14.30
N ARG A 56 -17.14 -17.98 15.10
CA ARG A 56 -16.63 -17.36 16.33
C ARG A 56 -16.41 -18.37 17.46
N SER A 57 -17.40 -19.22 17.72
CA SER A 57 -17.46 -20.07 18.92
C SER A 57 -17.51 -21.57 18.64
N GLY A 58 -17.46 -21.99 17.37
CA GLY A 58 -17.33 -23.39 17.00
C GLY A 58 -16.09 -24.01 17.65
N LYS A 59 -16.26 -25.18 18.27
CA LYS A 59 -15.15 -25.90 18.93
C LYS A 59 -14.20 -26.51 17.91
N LYS A 60 -14.74 -27.05 16.81
CA LYS A 60 -13.99 -27.72 15.74
C LYS A 60 -13.70 -26.77 14.58
N GLU A 61 -12.55 -26.95 13.93
CA GLU A 61 -12.20 -26.18 12.73
C GLU A 61 -13.11 -26.49 11.55
N GLU A 62 -13.52 -27.75 11.40
CA GLU A 62 -14.48 -28.21 10.40
C GLU A 62 -15.80 -27.43 10.46
N THR A 63 -16.27 -27.11 11.67
CA THR A 63 -17.50 -26.32 11.87
C THR A 63 -17.32 -24.89 11.37
N ALA A 64 -16.19 -24.25 11.67
CA ALA A 64 -15.89 -22.91 11.17
C ALA A 64 -15.69 -22.88 9.65
N ALA A 65 -15.08 -23.92 9.08
CA ALA A 65 -14.92 -24.08 7.63
C ALA A 65 -16.26 -24.24 6.92
N ALA A 66 -17.14 -25.12 7.41
CA ALA A 66 -18.47 -25.31 6.85
C ALA A 66 -19.32 -24.03 6.96
N ALA A 67 -19.19 -23.30 8.07
CA ALA A 67 -19.85 -22.00 8.25
C ALA A 67 -19.33 -20.92 7.29
N ARG A 68 -18.01 -20.87 7.04
CA ARG A 68 -17.40 -20.01 5.99
C ARG A 68 -18.01 -20.33 4.63
N ASP A 69 -18.07 -21.60 4.24
CA ASP A 69 -18.58 -22.00 2.93
C ASP A 69 -20.08 -21.70 2.78
N GLY A 70 -20.85 -21.88 3.86
CA GLY A 70 -22.25 -21.46 3.92
C GLY A 70 -22.42 -19.95 3.69
N LEU A 71 -21.62 -19.11 4.36
CA LEU A 71 -21.66 -17.66 4.17
C LEU A 71 -21.26 -17.24 2.75
N ILE A 72 -20.24 -17.88 2.18
CA ILE A 72 -19.85 -17.66 0.77
C ILE A 72 -21.03 -17.96 -0.17
N GLY A 73 -21.76 -19.05 0.09
CA GLY A 73 -22.94 -19.44 -0.71
C GLY A 73 -24.10 -18.44 -0.68
N LEU A 74 -24.15 -17.53 0.32
CA LEU A 74 -25.13 -16.44 0.36
C LEU A 74 -24.69 -15.18 -0.41
N GLY A 75 -23.43 -15.13 -0.86
CA GLY A 75 -22.88 -14.06 -1.70
C GLY A 75 -22.76 -12.71 -1.00
N ALA A 76 -22.72 -11.63 -1.81
CA ALA A 76 -22.41 -10.27 -1.33
C ALA A 76 -23.38 -9.72 -0.28
N GLY A 77 -24.58 -10.29 -0.14
CA GLY A 77 -25.55 -9.88 0.89
C GLY A 77 -25.06 -10.10 2.33
N VAL A 78 -24.02 -10.93 2.55
CA VAL A 78 -23.46 -11.18 3.88
C VAL A 78 -22.45 -10.13 4.33
N VAL A 79 -21.95 -9.27 3.43
CA VAL A 79 -20.86 -8.32 3.72
C VAL A 79 -21.16 -7.45 4.94
N PRO A 80 -22.33 -6.79 5.06
CA PRO A 80 -22.62 -5.95 6.23
C PRO A 80 -22.59 -6.72 7.55
N GLU A 81 -23.12 -7.94 7.58
CA GLU A 81 -23.15 -8.77 8.80
C GLU A 81 -21.75 -9.29 9.16
N ALA A 82 -20.94 -9.62 8.16
CA ALA A 82 -19.55 -10.04 8.35
C ALA A 82 -18.69 -8.90 8.93
N LEU A 83 -18.81 -7.68 8.41
CA LEU A 83 -18.09 -6.50 8.93
C LEU A 83 -18.47 -6.23 10.41
N ARG A 84 -19.75 -6.32 10.77
CA ARG A 84 -20.21 -6.17 12.17
C ARG A 84 -19.77 -7.33 13.07
N ALA A 85 -19.65 -8.54 12.53
CA ALA A 85 -19.18 -9.71 13.28
C ALA A 85 -17.68 -9.63 13.61
N TRP A 86 -16.91 -8.80 12.91
CA TRP A 86 -15.47 -8.65 13.11
C TRP A 86 -15.09 -8.34 14.55
N ALA A 87 -15.78 -7.41 15.21
CA ALA A 87 -15.50 -7.03 16.60
C ALA A 87 -15.57 -8.22 17.57
N ARG A 88 -16.35 -9.25 17.22
CA ARG A 88 -16.57 -10.45 18.03
C ARG A 88 -15.75 -11.64 17.52
N THR A 89 -15.01 -11.49 16.43
CA THR A 89 -14.26 -12.56 15.76
C THR A 89 -12.77 -12.22 15.79
N GLY A 90 -12.06 -12.78 16.77
CA GLY A 90 -10.63 -12.53 16.99
C GLY A 90 -9.74 -13.76 16.80
N GLY A 91 -8.43 -13.53 16.86
CA GLY A 91 -7.41 -14.56 16.91
C GLY A 91 -7.49 -15.57 15.75
N LYS A 92 -7.40 -16.86 16.08
CA LYS A 92 -7.34 -17.97 15.11
C LYS A 92 -8.61 -18.12 14.24
N ARG A 93 -9.71 -17.44 14.58
CA ARG A 93 -10.98 -17.51 13.84
C ARG A 93 -11.14 -16.41 12.79
N LEU A 94 -10.39 -15.31 12.92
CA LEU A 94 -10.46 -14.20 11.97
C LEU A 94 -10.17 -14.59 10.51
N PRO A 95 -9.23 -15.50 10.20
CA PRO A 95 -8.96 -15.92 8.82
C PRO A 95 -10.18 -16.48 8.08
N TYR A 96 -11.12 -17.13 8.78
CA TYR A 96 -12.35 -17.63 8.16
C TYR A 96 -13.26 -16.49 7.71
N LEU A 97 -13.40 -15.45 8.53
CA LEU A 97 -14.21 -14.27 8.21
C LEU A 97 -13.58 -13.46 7.06
N VAL A 98 -12.26 -13.31 7.07
CA VAL A 98 -11.50 -12.69 5.97
C VAL A 98 -11.71 -13.48 4.67
N ALA A 99 -11.62 -14.81 4.71
CA ALA A 99 -11.85 -15.64 3.53
C ALA A 99 -13.28 -15.53 2.96
N VAL A 100 -14.30 -15.32 3.81
CA VAL A 100 -15.66 -14.99 3.33
C VAL A 100 -15.61 -13.68 2.56
N LEU A 101 -15.09 -12.62 3.16
CA LEU A 101 -15.07 -11.28 2.57
C LEU A 101 -14.24 -11.25 1.27
N ASP A 102 -13.05 -11.86 1.24
CA ASP A 102 -12.22 -11.93 0.03
C ASP A 102 -12.94 -12.62 -1.14
N ARG A 103 -13.85 -13.56 -0.84
CA ARG A 103 -14.61 -14.28 -1.87
C ARG A 103 -15.85 -13.53 -2.33
N VAL A 104 -16.55 -12.82 -1.45
CA VAL A 104 -17.86 -12.23 -1.76
C VAL A 104 -17.82 -10.72 -2.01
N LEU A 105 -16.78 -10.02 -1.57
CA LEU A 105 -16.63 -8.57 -1.73
C LEU A 105 -15.77 -8.28 -2.97
N SER A 106 -16.42 -7.81 -4.03
CA SER A 106 -15.72 -7.38 -5.23
C SER A 106 -15.10 -5.99 -5.07
N ASP A 107 -14.06 -5.68 -5.83
CA ASP A 107 -13.43 -4.35 -5.82
C ASP A 107 -14.41 -3.23 -6.20
N ARG A 108 -15.42 -3.55 -7.03
CA ARG A 108 -16.49 -2.62 -7.45
C ARG A 108 -17.51 -2.31 -6.34
N ASP A 109 -17.45 -3.04 -5.23
CA ASP A 109 -18.35 -2.91 -4.08
C ASP A 109 -17.62 -2.42 -2.82
N LEU A 110 -16.33 -2.08 -2.92
CA LEU A 110 -15.56 -1.58 -1.78
C LEU A 110 -16.09 -0.22 -1.28
N ASP A 111 -16.67 0.61 -2.15
CA ASP A 111 -17.37 1.83 -1.74
C ASP A 111 -18.64 1.52 -0.94
N LEU A 112 -19.39 0.49 -1.34
CA LEU A 112 -20.58 0.02 -0.61
C LEU A 112 -20.19 -0.55 0.75
N ALA A 113 -19.15 -1.38 0.81
CA ALA A 113 -18.64 -1.92 2.07
C ALA A 113 -18.17 -0.80 3.01
N TRP A 114 -17.53 0.24 2.48
CA TRP A 114 -17.12 1.38 3.28
C TRP A 114 -18.31 2.19 3.84
N ARG A 115 -19.43 2.29 3.12
CA ARG A 115 -20.65 2.94 3.63
C ARG A 115 -21.29 2.21 4.81
N GLU A 116 -21.01 0.92 4.99
CA GLU A 116 -21.46 0.14 6.14
C GLU A 116 -20.59 0.36 7.39
N VAL A 117 -19.45 1.05 7.26
CA VAL A 117 -18.57 1.39 8.38
C VAL A 117 -19.22 2.50 9.20
N ASP A 118 -19.41 2.22 10.49
CA ASP A 118 -19.90 3.16 11.49
C ASP A 118 -18.98 3.20 12.72
N ALA A 119 -19.32 4.02 13.72
CA ALA A 119 -18.55 4.15 14.96
C ALA A 119 -18.40 2.84 15.76
N ARG A 120 -19.23 1.82 15.48
CA ARG A 120 -19.19 0.50 16.15
C ARG A 120 -18.36 -0.52 15.36
N THR A 121 -17.96 -0.17 14.14
CA THR A 121 -17.18 -1.04 13.28
C THR A 121 -15.77 -1.18 13.83
N ALA A 122 -15.32 -2.43 14.02
CA ALA A 122 -14.00 -2.72 14.58
C ALA A 122 -12.88 -2.14 13.70
N ALA A 123 -11.82 -1.63 14.34
CA ALA A 123 -10.64 -1.12 13.63
C ALA A 123 -10.07 -2.14 12.64
N GLY A 124 -10.04 -3.43 13.01
CA GLY A 124 -9.58 -4.50 12.12
C GLY A 124 -10.38 -4.61 10.82
N ALA A 125 -11.69 -4.37 10.86
CA ALA A 125 -12.53 -4.39 9.66
C ALA A 125 -12.22 -3.19 8.74
N ARG A 126 -11.99 -2.00 9.33
CA ARG A 126 -11.57 -0.82 8.56
C ARG A 126 -10.20 -1.01 7.91
N ILE A 127 -9.23 -1.50 8.67
CA ILE A 127 -7.88 -1.85 8.18
C ILE A 127 -7.98 -2.81 6.99
N TYR A 128 -8.82 -3.86 7.10
CA TYR A 128 -9.06 -4.79 6.00
C TYR A 128 -9.61 -4.08 4.75
N LEU A 129 -10.62 -3.22 4.90
CA LEU A 129 -11.20 -2.50 3.76
C LEU A 129 -10.20 -1.53 3.13
N VAL A 130 -9.40 -0.81 3.92
CA VAL A 130 -8.34 0.06 3.40
C VAL A 130 -7.30 -0.74 2.63
N ARG A 131 -6.86 -1.89 3.17
CA ARG A 131 -5.95 -2.80 2.47
C ARG A 131 -6.56 -3.31 1.16
N ARG A 132 -7.84 -3.70 1.16
CA ARG A 132 -8.54 -4.11 -0.07
C ARG A 132 -8.57 -3.00 -1.11
N VAL A 133 -8.76 -1.74 -0.72
CA VAL A 133 -8.67 -0.61 -1.66
C VAL A 133 -7.22 -0.42 -2.14
N ALA A 134 -6.24 -0.51 -1.25
CA ALA A 134 -4.81 -0.43 -1.58
C ALA A 134 -4.41 -1.47 -2.65
N ASP A 135 -4.94 -2.69 -2.56
CA ASP A 135 -4.66 -3.79 -3.50
C ASP A 135 -5.56 -3.77 -4.75
N SER A 136 -6.57 -2.90 -4.81
CA SER A 136 -7.55 -2.86 -5.92
C SER A 136 -7.10 -2.03 -7.12
N ALA A 137 -7.68 -2.31 -8.28
CA ALA A 137 -7.51 -1.50 -9.50
C ALA A 137 -8.47 -0.30 -9.59
N ARG A 138 -9.02 0.18 -8.46
CA ARG A 138 -9.97 1.30 -8.44
C ARG A 138 -9.30 2.60 -8.90
N GLU A 139 -9.94 3.29 -9.84
CA GLU A 139 -9.50 4.60 -10.34
C GLU A 139 -9.45 5.66 -9.24
N ASP A 140 -10.36 5.58 -8.27
CA ASP A 140 -10.44 6.53 -7.15
C ASP A 140 -9.60 6.09 -5.92
N ALA A 141 -8.79 5.04 -6.04
CA ALA A 141 -8.02 4.50 -4.92
C ALA A 141 -7.08 5.56 -4.32
N VAL A 142 -6.38 6.34 -5.14
CA VAL A 142 -5.44 7.37 -4.66
C VAL A 142 -6.15 8.36 -3.73
N GLU A 143 -7.25 8.95 -4.19
CA GLU A 143 -7.98 9.95 -3.40
C GLU A 143 -8.68 9.35 -2.18
N PHE A 144 -9.21 8.13 -2.30
CA PHE A 144 -9.75 7.41 -1.15
C PHE A 144 -8.68 7.18 -0.08
N LEU A 145 -7.52 6.64 -0.45
CA LEU A 145 -6.44 6.31 0.48
C LEU A 145 -5.84 7.58 1.10
N ALA A 146 -5.70 8.66 0.34
CA ALA A 146 -5.24 9.94 0.87
C ALA A 146 -6.20 10.51 1.92
N ALA A 147 -7.51 10.45 1.66
CA ALA A 147 -8.51 10.86 2.65
C ALA A 147 -8.44 9.99 3.91
N ARG A 148 -8.30 8.67 3.76
CA ARG A 148 -8.15 7.76 4.90
C ARG A 148 -6.87 8.01 5.69
N LEU A 149 -5.78 8.29 5.00
CA LEU A 149 -4.51 8.61 5.64
C LEU A 149 -4.62 9.86 6.51
N ALA A 150 -5.34 10.88 6.04
CA ALA A 150 -5.55 12.13 6.80
C ALA A 150 -6.44 11.96 8.03
N GLU A 151 -7.36 10.99 8.02
CA GLU A 151 -8.29 10.71 9.12
C GLU A 151 -7.76 9.68 10.12
N ALA A 152 -6.85 8.80 9.68
CA ALA A 152 -6.33 7.72 10.51
C ALA A 152 -5.39 8.23 11.61
N GLU A 153 -5.31 7.47 12.70
CA GLU A 153 -4.32 7.70 13.75
C GLU A 153 -2.90 7.59 13.18
N ALA A 154 -2.09 8.63 13.40
CA ALA A 154 -0.71 8.67 12.93
C ALA A 154 0.11 7.49 13.50
N GLY A 155 0.83 6.78 12.63
CA GLY A 155 1.58 5.57 13.00
C GLY A 155 0.71 4.33 13.23
N GLY A 156 -0.63 4.46 13.17
CA GLY A 156 -1.55 3.34 13.29
C GLY A 156 -1.56 2.44 12.05
N ARG A 157 -2.08 1.22 12.22
CA ARG A 157 -2.14 0.23 11.13
C ARG A 157 -2.99 0.66 9.95
N GLU A 158 -4.07 1.41 10.19
CA GLU A 158 -4.92 1.95 9.12
C GLU A 158 -4.16 2.97 8.25
N ALA A 159 -3.40 3.87 8.89
CA ALA A 159 -2.52 4.81 8.21
C ALA A 159 -1.42 4.09 7.41
N TYR A 160 -0.86 3.01 7.96
CA TYR A 160 0.12 2.18 7.24
C TYR A 160 -0.48 1.57 5.95
N GLU A 161 -1.65 0.94 6.00
CA GLU A 161 -2.26 0.34 4.80
C GLU A 161 -2.60 1.39 3.75
N ALA A 162 -3.05 2.57 4.19
CA ALA A 162 -3.32 3.69 3.29
C ALA A 162 -2.03 4.19 2.60
N ALA A 163 -0.98 4.41 3.38
CA ALA A 163 0.31 4.86 2.87
C ALA A 163 0.97 3.80 1.98
N ARG A 164 0.86 2.51 2.33
CA ARG A 164 1.30 1.40 1.48
C ARG A 164 0.62 1.49 0.10
N GLY A 165 -0.70 1.59 0.05
CA GLY A 165 -1.43 1.68 -1.21
C GLY A 165 -1.07 2.92 -2.05
N LEU A 166 -0.83 4.06 -1.40
CA LEU A 166 -0.34 5.28 -2.06
C LEU A 166 1.07 5.07 -2.63
N ALA A 167 1.97 4.42 -1.88
CA ALA A 167 3.32 4.16 -2.33
C ALA A 167 3.39 3.21 -3.53
N LEU A 168 2.53 2.18 -3.56
CA LEU A 168 2.38 1.29 -4.71
C LEU A 168 1.94 2.03 -5.99
N ARG A 169 1.40 3.25 -5.86
CA ARG A 169 0.95 4.10 -6.96
C ARG A 169 1.88 5.30 -7.20
N GLY A 170 3.03 5.33 -6.55
CA GLY A 170 4.01 6.39 -6.73
C GLY A 170 3.67 7.72 -6.07
N ASP A 171 2.73 7.75 -5.11
CA ASP A 171 2.30 9.00 -4.48
C ASP A 171 3.14 9.37 -3.26
N GLU A 172 3.79 10.55 -3.30
CA GLU A 172 4.72 11.00 -2.26
C GLU A 172 4.08 11.23 -0.89
N ARG A 173 2.75 11.39 -0.82
CA ARG A 173 2.00 11.50 0.46
C ARG A 173 2.20 10.27 1.35
N ALA A 174 2.60 9.14 0.76
CA ALA A 174 2.92 7.91 1.47
C ALA A 174 4.19 7.96 2.34
N LEU A 175 5.15 8.84 2.03
CA LEU A 175 6.51 8.71 2.55
C LEU A 175 6.62 8.96 4.06
N ASP A 176 5.99 10.02 4.57
CA ASP A 176 6.04 10.34 6.01
C ASP A 176 5.36 9.28 6.89
N PRO A 177 4.14 8.82 6.58
CA PRO A 177 3.53 7.74 7.34
C PRO A 177 4.31 6.42 7.26
N LEU A 178 4.90 6.09 6.10
CA LEU A 178 5.74 4.90 5.99
C LEU A 178 7.02 5.03 6.82
N LEU A 179 7.66 6.20 6.85
CA LEU A 179 8.79 6.43 7.75
C LEU A 179 8.40 6.21 9.20
N ALA A 180 7.26 6.76 9.64
CA ALA A 180 6.75 6.56 10.99
C ALA A 180 6.44 5.09 11.31
N ALA A 181 5.99 4.30 10.33
CA ALA A 181 5.82 2.86 10.53
C ALA A 181 7.17 2.12 10.62
N LEU A 182 8.20 2.60 9.90
CA LEU A 182 9.53 1.99 9.84
C LEU A 182 10.43 2.34 11.03
N THR A 183 10.05 3.31 11.85
CA THR A 183 10.67 3.59 13.16
C THR A 183 10.14 2.69 14.28
N GLY A 184 8.98 2.05 14.09
CA GLY A 184 8.37 1.13 15.05
C GLY A 184 9.12 -0.21 15.22
N ASP A 185 8.39 -1.28 15.57
CA ASP A 185 8.97 -2.62 15.79
C ASP A 185 9.35 -3.33 14.48
N TRP A 186 10.37 -2.79 13.83
CA TRP A 186 10.92 -3.31 12.57
C TRP A 186 11.33 -4.77 12.68
N ARG A 187 11.83 -5.23 13.83
CA ARG A 187 12.27 -6.62 14.00
C ARG A 187 11.10 -7.59 13.82
N HIS A 188 9.92 -7.22 14.34
CA HIS A 188 8.72 -8.02 14.19
C HIS A 188 8.06 -7.87 12.81
N ASP A 189 8.05 -6.65 12.26
CA ASP A 189 7.28 -6.33 11.05
C ASP A 189 8.05 -6.47 9.72
N ARG A 190 9.39 -6.56 9.74
CA ARG A 190 10.23 -6.47 8.53
C ARG A 190 9.81 -7.40 7.39
N ASP A 191 9.48 -8.66 7.67
CA ASP A 191 9.22 -9.64 6.62
C ASP A 191 7.88 -9.37 5.95
N ARG A 192 6.87 -9.00 6.76
CA ARG A 192 5.58 -8.55 6.26
C ARG A 192 5.73 -7.29 5.42
N ILE A 193 6.43 -6.27 5.93
CA ILE A 193 6.63 -5.01 5.19
C ILE A 193 7.43 -5.25 3.90
N ARG A 194 8.48 -6.08 3.90
CA ARG A 194 9.22 -6.44 2.68
C ARG A 194 8.31 -7.14 1.67
N ALA A 195 7.48 -8.09 2.11
CA ALA A 195 6.53 -8.79 1.26
C ALA A 195 5.48 -7.85 0.67
N ASP A 196 5.03 -6.85 1.44
CA ASP A 196 4.06 -5.84 1.01
C ASP A 196 4.56 -4.99 -0.18
N PHE A 197 5.89 -4.89 -0.36
CA PHE A 197 6.58 -4.16 -1.42
C PHE A 197 7.37 -5.08 -2.37
N ALA A 198 7.17 -6.40 -2.29
CA ALA A 198 7.84 -7.33 -3.18
C ALA A 198 7.26 -7.23 -4.60
N GLY A 199 8.13 -7.10 -5.61
CA GLY A 199 7.72 -7.07 -7.02
C GLY A 199 7.05 -5.77 -7.48
N ILE A 200 7.11 -4.69 -6.69
CA ILE A 200 6.56 -3.40 -7.08
C ILE A 200 7.45 -2.73 -8.12
N GLU A 201 6.84 -1.88 -8.95
CA GLU A 201 7.61 -1.00 -9.83
C GLU A 201 8.41 0.00 -8.97
N ARG A 202 9.73 -0.05 -9.12
CA ARG A 202 10.66 0.86 -8.45
C ARG A 202 10.88 2.09 -9.32
N GLY A 203 11.03 3.26 -8.69
CA GLY A 203 11.36 4.49 -9.43
C GLY A 203 10.49 5.69 -9.08
N PRO A 204 9.15 5.60 -9.13
CA PRO A 204 8.27 6.77 -8.95
C PRO A 204 8.55 7.57 -7.66
N LEU A 205 8.85 6.88 -6.57
CA LEU A 205 9.20 7.49 -5.28
C LEU A 205 10.70 7.59 -5.01
N SER A 206 11.55 7.13 -5.93
CA SER A 206 12.96 6.93 -5.64
C SER A 206 13.70 8.24 -5.34
N VAL A 207 13.39 9.33 -6.05
CA VAL A 207 14.03 10.63 -5.84
C VAL A 207 13.66 11.19 -4.47
N ALA A 208 12.37 11.16 -4.12
CA ALA A 208 11.88 11.61 -2.84
C ALA A 208 12.40 10.75 -1.68
N ALA A 209 12.40 9.41 -1.83
CA ALA A 209 13.01 8.50 -0.85
C ALA A 209 14.51 8.78 -0.64
N ALA A 210 15.25 9.03 -1.71
CA ALA A 210 16.66 9.41 -1.64
C ALA A 210 16.87 10.75 -0.92
N ALA A 211 15.97 11.73 -1.13
CA ALA A 211 16.00 12.97 -0.39
C ALA A 211 15.80 12.75 1.12
N ARG A 212 14.93 11.82 1.52
CA ARG A 212 14.77 11.43 2.93
C ARG A 212 16.03 10.79 3.51
N VAL A 213 16.76 9.97 2.73
CA VAL A 213 18.05 9.43 3.15
C VAL A 213 19.06 10.55 3.42
N ARG A 214 19.18 11.52 2.50
CA ARG A 214 20.12 12.65 2.63
C ARG A 214 19.78 13.58 3.79
N ALA A 215 18.48 13.79 4.05
CA ALA A 215 18.01 14.69 5.10
C ALA A 215 18.00 14.05 6.50
N ALA A 216 18.06 12.72 6.60
CA ALA A 216 17.91 12.00 7.86
C ALA A 216 19.01 12.34 8.87
N GLN A 217 18.60 12.87 10.03
CA GLN A 217 19.50 13.17 11.16
C GLN A 217 19.20 12.26 12.34
N GLY A 218 20.26 11.80 13.00
CA GLY A 218 20.15 10.85 14.11
C GLY A 218 19.94 9.41 13.65
N ARG A 219 20.19 8.48 14.58
CA ARG A 219 20.24 7.04 14.29
C ARG A 219 18.91 6.50 13.75
N GLU A 220 17.81 6.82 14.42
CA GLU A 220 16.49 6.27 14.10
C GLU A 220 15.99 6.72 12.72
N ALA A 221 16.08 8.01 12.41
CA ALA A 221 15.69 8.54 11.11
C ALA A 221 16.54 7.96 9.98
N ARG A 222 17.85 7.75 10.19
CA ARG A 222 18.73 7.11 9.20
C ARG A 222 18.34 5.66 8.95
N LEU A 223 18.01 4.90 9.99
CA LEU A 223 17.55 3.52 9.82
C LEU A 223 16.22 3.47 9.06
N ALA A 224 15.25 4.31 9.43
CA ALA A 224 13.95 4.35 8.77
C ALA A 224 14.05 4.80 7.31
N SER A 225 14.86 5.81 6.99
CA SER A 225 15.05 6.29 5.62
C SER A 225 15.75 5.27 4.73
N LEU A 226 16.75 4.55 5.24
CA LEU A 226 17.41 3.45 4.53
C LEU A 226 16.44 2.29 4.26
N ARG A 227 15.60 1.92 5.25
CA ARG A 227 14.56 0.91 5.07
C ARG A 227 13.55 1.34 4.00
N LEU A 228 13.05 2.58 4.07
CA LEU A 228 12.14 3.13 3.07
C LEU A 228 12.76 3.09 1.68
N PHE A 229 14.02 3.52 1.56
CA PHE A 229 14.74 3.50 0.30
C PHE A 229 14.90 2.06 -0.25
N GLY A 230 15.15 1.07 0.60
CA GLY A 230 15.14 -0.34 0.20
C GLY A 230 13.78 -0.82 -0.33
N LEU A 231 12.67 -0.27 0.18
CA LEU A 231 11.31 -0.63 -0.26
C LEU A 231 10.92 0.03 -1.59
N VAL A 232 11.15 1.34 -1.75
CA VAL A 232 10.61 2.12 -2.89
C VAL A 232 11.66 2.80 -3.77
N GLY A 233 12.94 2.74 -3.38
CA GLY A 233 14.04 3.31 -4.15
C GLY A 233 14.35 2.54 -5.43
N ALA A 234 15.23 3.12 -6.25
CA ALA A 234 15.74 2.58 -7.49
C ALA A 234 17.26 2.81 -7.60
N GLU A 235 17.94 1.98 -8.40
CA GLU A 235 19.41 2.01 -8.59
C GLU A 235 19.99 3.39 -8.92
N PRO A 236 19.36 4.25 -9.78
CA PRO A 236 19.92 5.57 -10.11
C PRO A 236 20.12 6.49 -8.90
N GLN A 237 19.48 6.21 -7.77
CA GLN A 237 19.58 7.00 -6.54
C GLN A 237 20.51 6.38 -5.47
N LEU A 238 21.21 5.27 -5.78
CA LEU A 238 22.14 4.61 -4.85
C LEU A 238 23.24 5.54 -4.30
N GLY A 239 23.59 6.61 -5.03
CA GLY A 239 24.51 7.64 -4.55
C GLY A 239 24.09 8.28 -3.22
N ALA A 240 22.79 8.27 -2.87
CA ALA A 240 22.32 8.75 -1.57
C ALA A 240 22.70 7.82 -0.40
N VAL A 241 22.87 6.53 -0.67
CA VAL A 241 23.21 5.50 0.34
C VAL A 241 24.72 5.40 0.57
N LYS A 242 25.53 5.72 -0.45
CA LYS A 242 26.99 5.58 -0.44
C LYS A 242 27.68 6.15 0.83
N PRO A 243 27.36 7.36 1.32
CA PRO A 243 27.99 7.89 2.54
C PRO A 243 27.70 7.05 3.81
N LEU A 244 26.56 6.34 3.84
CA LEU A 244 26.10 5.57 5.00
C LEU A 244 26.70 4.16 5.06
N LEU A 245 27.35 3.69 3.98
CA LEU A 245 28.15 2.46 4.00
C LEU A 245 29.38 2.61 4.92
N GLY A 246 29.86 3.84 5.11
CA GLY A 246 30.95 4.19 6.02
C GLY A 246 30.52 4.60 7.44
N ASP A 247 29.23 4.63 7.77
CA ASP A 247 28.70 5.19 9.04
C ASP A 247 29.27 4.47 10.27
N PRO A 248 29.74 5.15 11.33
CA PRO A 248 30.30 4.48 12.51
C PRO A 248 29.33 3.51 13.21
N ASP A 249 28.01 3.68 13.06
CA ASP A 249 27.02 2.76 13.59
C ASP A 249 26.84 1.54 12.66
N HIS A 250 27.21 0.36 13.15
CA HIS A 250 27.11 -0.90 12.40
C HIS A 250 25.67 -1.24 11.96
N MET A 251 24.65 -0.80 12.70
CA MET A 251 23.25 -1.01 12.31
C MET A 251 22.86 -0.11 11.14
N VAL A 252 23.38 1.11 11.09
CA VAL A 252 23.19 2.01 9.95
C VAL A 252 23.91 1.47 8.72
N LYS A 253 25.16 0.98 8.86
CA LYS A 253 25.86 0.29 7.77
C LYS A 253 25.08 -0.92 7.25
N LEU A 254 24.60 -1.79 8.15
CA LEU A 254 23.83 -2.98 7.76
C LEU A 254 22.52 -2.59 7.04
N ALA A 255 21.83 -1.54 7.50
CA ALA A 255 20.66 -1.03 6.81
C ALA A 255 21.00 -0.46 5.42
N ALA A 256 22.15 0.22 5.27
CA ALA A 256 22.63 0.74 3.98
C ALA A 256 22.97 -0.40 3.01
N ILE A 257 23.66 -1.44 3.49
CA ILE A 257 23.93 -2.67 2.74
C ILE A 257 22.61 -3.32 2.29
N ASN A 258 21.65 -3.48 3.20
CA ASN A 258 20.36 -4.08 2.89
C ASN A 258 19.53 -3.25 1.90
N ALA A 259 19.62 -1.93 1.95
CA ALA A 259 19.00 -1.07 0.94
C ALA A 259 19.61 -1.31 -0.44
N CYS A 260 20.94 -1.46 -0.53
CA CYS A 260 21.61 -1.79 -1.79
C CYS A 260 21.24 -3.19 -2.31
N ARG A 261 21.24 -4.19 -1.42
CA ARG A 261 20.85 -5.58 -1.73
C ARG A 261 19.43 -5.66 -2.25
N ALA A 262 18.48 -4.97 -1.60
CA ALA A 262 17.09 -4.93 -2.05
C ALA A 262 16.92 -4.37 -3.47
N LEU A 263 17.77 -3.43 -3.88
CA LEU A 263 17.75 -2.87 -5.23
C LEU A 263 18.38 -3.79 -6.27
N ALA A 264 19.38 -4.58 -5.89
CA ALA A 264 19.96 -5.62 -6.75
C ALA A 264 19.17 -6.94 -6.75
N GLY A 265 18.02 -7.00 -6.06
CA GLY A 265 17.23 -8.24 -5.93
C GLY A 265 17.88 -9.31 -5.05
N GLU A 266 18.83 -8.93 -4.20
CA GLU A 266 19.49 -9.81 -3.24
C GLU A 266 18.73 -9.85 -1.91
N GLU A 267 18.69 -11.02 -1.25
CA GLU A 267 18.05 -11.16 0.05
C GLU A 267 18.74 -10.32 1.13
N PRO A 268 18.01 -9.66 2.04
CA PRO A 268 18.61 -8.88 3.10
C PRO A 268 19.38 -9.75 4.10
N VAL A 269 20.44 -9.20 4.67
CA VAL A 269 21.19 -9.80 5.77
C VAL A 269 20.66 -9.25 7.09
N ASP A 270 20.05 -10.11 7.89
CA ASP A 270 19.41 -9.71 9.14
C ASP A 270 20.36 -9.76 10.35
N GLU A 271 21.31 -10.70 10.33
CA GLU A 271 22.35 -10.86 11.34
C GLU A 271 23.69 -11.01 10.64
N ALA A 272 24.64 -10.13 10.96
CA ALA A 272 25.98 -10.15 10.40
C ALA A 272 26.99 -9.82 11.48
N SER A 273 28.14 -10.47 11.44
CA SER A 273 29.27 -10.07 12.29
C SER A 273 29.80 -8.70 11.87
N VAL A 274 30.47 -7.99 12.78
CA VAL A 274 31.08 -6.67 12.46
C VAL A 274 32.06 -6.79 11.27
N MET A 275 32.84 -7.88 11.22
CA MET A 275 33.79 -8.13 10.12
C MET A 275 33.08 -8.35 8.79
N GLU A 276 31.95 -9.06 8.80
CA GLU A 276 31.13 -9.26 7.61
C GLU A 276 30.49 -7.95 7.14
N ILE A 277 29.97 -7.12 8.06
CA ILE A 277 29.44 -5.78 7.73
C ILE A 277 30.53 -4.93 7.07
N ILE A 278 31.77 -4.94 7.58
CA ILE A 278 32.89 -4.20 6.99
C ILE A 278 33.20 -4.72 5.57
N ARG A 279 33.23 -6.04 5.38
CA ARG A 279 33.48 -6.65 4.07
C ARG A 279 32.40 -6.27 3.06
N LEU A 280 31.13 -6.45 3.42
CA LEU A 280 29.97 -6.14 2.57
C LEU A 280 29.89 -4.65 2.24
N SER A 281 30.18 -3.78 3.20
CA SER A 281 30.23 -2.32 2.99
C SER A 281 31.21 -1.95 1.87
N ARG A 282 32.45 -2.44 1.94
CA ARG A 282 33.48 -2.18 0.90
C ARG A 282 33.10 -2.73 -0.47
N GLU A 283 32.47 -3.91 -0.49
CA GLU A 283 31.96 -4.53 -1.73
C GLU A 283 30.93 -3.60 -2.40
N TRP A 284 29.97 -3.09 -1.62
CA TRP A 284 28.96 -2.18 -2.12
C TRP A 284 29.50 -0.79 -2.50
N GLU A 285 30.46 -0.26 -1.75
CA GLU A 285 31.14 1.00 -2.10
C GLU A 285 31.79 0.93 -3.50
N GLY A 286 32.36 -0.23 -3.86
CA GLY A 286 32.94 -0.47 -5.18
C GLY A 286 31.90 -0.66 -6.30
N ARG A 287 30.69 -1.11 -5.97
CA ARG A 287 29.59 -1.30 -6.93
C ARG A 287 28.86 0.01 -7.24
N ILE A 288 28.75 0.92 -6.28
CA ILE A 288 28.09 2.21 -6.46
C ILE A 288 29.07 3.18 -7.13
N ARG A 289 28.81 3.50 -8.40
CA ARG A 289 29.56 4.52 -9.15
C ARG A 289 29.23 5.91 -8.61
#